data_AF-A0AB35JF80-F1
#
_entry.id   AF-A0AB35JF80-F1
#
_cell.length_a   1.000
_cell.length_b   1.000
_cell.length_c   1.000
_cell.angle_alpha   90.00
_cell.angle_beta   90.00
_cell.angle_gamma   90.00
#
_symmetry.space_group_name_H-M   'P 1'
#
loop_
_entity.id
_entity.type
_entity.pdbx_description
1 polymer ?
#
loop_
_entity_poly.entity_id
_entity_poly.type
_entity_poly.pdbx_seq_one_letter_code
_entity_poly.pdbx_strand_id
1 'polypeptide(L)'
;MTSSQLDLFAGFVLIAIGVVLLAVILIAHKYIDVVEGCLEHSSYIEDNRRVWSNAGLLGKVMRGGIISMVLIMPRMHAKRGLVDIEELNRLPKRYRHLFMGPFIAVFVLLFLLVALDVFEKYLL
;
A
#
# COMPACT_ATOMS: atom_id res chain seq x y z
N MET A 1 30.54 7.18 10.09
CA MET A 1 30.23 5.82 9.56
C MET A 1 31.16 5.57 8.40
N THR A 2 31.81 4.41 8.33
CA THR A 2 32.55 4.00 7.12
C THR A 2 31.55 3.60 6.04
N SER A 3 31.86 3.81 4.76
CA SER A 3 30.96 3.51 3.62
C SER A 3 30.37 2.09 3.69
N SER A 4 31.18 1.12 4.14
CA SER A 4 30.75 -0.27 4.37
C SER A 4 29.62 -0.46 5.39
N GLN A 5 29.49 0.42 6.39
CA GLN A 5 28.41 0.35 7.39
C GLN A 5 27.11 0.94 6.83
N LEU A 6 27.20 1.94 5.95
CA LEU A 6 26.04 2.51 5.24
C LEU A 6 25.44 1.47 4.28
N ASP A 7 26.29 0.80 3.49
CA ASP A 7 25.86 -0.25 2.57
C ASP A 7 25.12 -1.39 3.28
N LEU A 8 25.65 -1.84 4.43
CA LEU A 8 25.00 -2.86 5.25
C LEU A 8 23.63 -2.40 5.76
N PHE A 9 23.52 -1.14 6.17
CA PHE A 9 22.26 -0.57 6.66
C PHE A 9 21.24 -0.45 5.53
N ALA A 10 21.65 0.04 4.36
CA ALA A 10 20.82 0.11 3.17
C ALA A 10 20.33 -1.29 2.73
N GLY A 11 21.22 -2.30 2.78
CA GLY A 11 20.86 -3.69 2.53
C GLY A 11 19.80 -4.22 3.49
N PHE A 12 19.92 -3.93 4.79
CA PHE A 12 18.92 -4.30 5.78
C PHE A 12 17.56 -3.63 5.52
N VAL A 13 17.56 -2.34 5.16
CA VAL A 13 16.35 -1.60 4.79
C VAL A 13 15.68 -2.22 3.55
N LEU A 14 16.46 -2.60 2.53
CA LEU A 14 15.95 -3.28 1.34
C LEU A 14 15.28 -4.62 1.65
N ILE A 15 15.90 -5.44 2.52
CA ILE A 15 15.31 -6.71 2.97
C ILE A 15 14.00 -6.45 3.72
N ALA A 16 13.97 -5.45 4.61
CA ALA A 16 12.76 -5.06 5.34
C ALA A 16 11.63 -4.64 4.38
N ILE A 17 11.95 -3.86 3.34
CA ILE A 17 10.97 -3.50 2.29
C ILE A 17 10.43 -4.76 1.62
N GLY A 18 11.30 -5.70 1.24
CA GLY A 18 10.89 -6.97 0.64
C GLY A 18 9.91 -7.76 1.52
N VAL A 19 10.18 -7.85 2.83
CA VAL A 19 9.28 -8.53 3.79
C VAL A 19 7.93 -7.82 3.89
N VAL A 20 7.92 -6.49 3.95
CA VAL A 20 6.66 -5.72 4.00
C VAL A 20 5.87 -5.88 2.70
N LEU A 21 6.53 -5.87 1.54
CA LEU A 21 5.88 -6.11 0.25
C LEU A 21 5.27 -7.52 0.18
N LEU A 22 5.97 -8.55 0.66
CA LEU A 22 5.40 -9.90 0.76
C LEU A 22 4.18 -9.93 1.68
N ALA A 23 4.22 -9.23 2.82
CA ALA A 23 3.06 -9.11 3.69
C ALA A 23 1.88 -8.41 2.99
N VAL A 24 2.13 -7.34 2.23
CA VAL A 24 1.11 -6.67 1.41
C VAL A 24 0.51 -7.63 0.39
N ILE A 25 1.34 -8.41 -0.31
CA ILE A 25 0.88 -9.38 -1.31
C ILE A 25 -0.01 -10.43 -0.65
N LEU A 26 0.38 -10.98 0.51
CA LEU A 26 -0.40 -11.98 1.23
C LEU A 26 -1.72 -11.41 1.77
N ILE A 27 -1.69 -10.19 2.32
CA ILE A 27 -2.87 -9.49 2.82
C ILE A 27 -3.82 -9.18 1.66
N ALA A 28 -3.31 -8.64 0.55
CA ALA A 28 -4.09 -8.39 -0.65
C ALA A 28 -4.69 -9.70 -1.15
N HIS A 29 -3.90 -10.75 -1.34
CA HIS A 29 -4.40 -12.02 -1.84
C HIS A 29 -5.51 -12.62 -0.98
N LYS A 30 -5.45 -12.46 0.34
CA LYS A 30 -6.40 -13.07 1.29
C LYS A 30 -7.64 -12.20 1.56
N TYR A 31 -7.49 -10.88 1.61
CA TYR A 31 -8.53 -9.99 2.10
C TYR A 31 -9.09 -9.06 1.02
N ILE A 32 -8.49 -9.01 -0.17
CA ILE A 32 -8.96 -8.09 -1.21
C ILE A 32 -10.37 -8.43 -1.68
N ASP A 33 -10.65 -9.72 -1.89
CA ASP A 33 -11.96 -10.16 -2.38
C ASP A 33 -13.06 -9.83 -1.34
N VAL A 34 -12.74 -9.90 -0.05
CA VAL A 34 -13.65 -9.53 1.05
C VAL A 34 -13.86 -8.02 1.12
N VAL A 35 -12.79 -7.24 1.00
CA VAL A 35 -12.86 -5.78 1.08
C VAL A 35 -13.58 -5.20 -0.14
N GLU A 36 -13.35 -5.75 -1.32
CA GLU A 36 -14.09 -5.38 -2.53
C GLU A 36 -15.56 -5.77 -2.44
N GLY A 37 -15.88 -6.91 -1.84
CA GLY A 37 -17.26 -7.29 -1.50
C GLY A 37 -17.93 -6.37 -0.47
N CYS A 38 -17.17 -5.55 0.26
CA CYS A 38 -17.74 -4.53 1.14
C CYS A 38 -17.90 -3.16 0.44
N LEU A 39 -17.32 -3.01 -0.76
CA LEU A 39 -17.21 -1.76 -1.51
C LEU A 39 -17.80 -1.90 -2.92
N GLU A 40 -18.79 -2.79 -3.07
CA GLU A 40 -19.35 -3.18 -4.36
C GLU A 40 -20.09 -2.03 -5.05
N HIS A 41 -20.61 -1.05 -4.31
CA HIS A 41 -21.33 0.09 -4.89
C HIS A 41 -20.39 1.23 -5.32
N SER A 42 -19.09 1.13 -5.06
CA SER A 42 -18.11 2.10 -5.50
C SER A 42 -17.70 1.84 -6.96
N SER A 43 -18.20 2.67 -7.89
CA SER A 43 -17.83 2.63 -9.31
C SER A 43 -16.32 2.60 -9.52
N TYR A 44 -15.55 3.34 -8.70
CA TYR A 44 -14.10 3.36 -8.80
C TYR A 44 -13.45 2.01 -8.52
N ILE A 45 -13.99 1.25 -7.55
CA ILE A 45 -13.47 -0.07 -7.18
C ILE A 45 -13.89 -1.11 -8.20
N GLU A 46 -15.12 -1.00 -8.74
CA GLU A 46 -15.59 -1.86 -9.81
C GLU A 46 -14.78 -1.67 -11.11
N ASP A 47 -14.51 -0.42 -11.49
CA ASP A 47 -13.68 -0.10 -12.66
C ASP A 47 -12.26 -0.61 -12.48
N ASN A 48 -11.67 -0.40 -11.30
CA ASN A 48 -10.34 -0.90 -10.98
C ASN A 48 -10.28 -2.44 -11.01
N ARG A 49 -11.33 -3.12 -10.54
CA ARG A 49 -11.48 -4.57 -10.65
C ARG A 49 -11.51 -5.02 -12.10
N ARG A 50 -12.24 -4.32 -12.98
CA ARG A 50 -12.29 -4.64 -14.41
C ARG A 50 -10.96 -4.42 -15.12
N VAL A 51 -10.25 -3.32 -14.80
CA VAL A 51 -8.94 -3.01 -15.40
C VAL A 51 -7.90 -4.08 -15.05
N TRP A 52 -7.90 -4.55 -13.81
CA TRP A 52 -6.89 -5.48 -13.31
C TRP A 52 -7.34 -6.95 -13.26
N SER A 53 -8.53 -7.28 -13.79
CA SER A 53 -9.06 -8.66 -13.75
C SER A 53 -8.14 -9.66 -14.46
N ASN A 54 -7.47 -9.21 -15.53
CA ASN A 54 -6.63 -10.06 -16.37
C ASN A 54 -5.18 -10.16 -15.88
N ALA A 55 -4.79 -9.39 -14.85
CA ALA A 55 -3.43 -9.32 -14.36
C ALA A 55 -3.11 -10.36 -13.25
N GLY A 56 -4.04 -11.26 -12.94
CA GLY A 56 -3.83 -12.36 -11.98
C GLY A 56 -3.36 -11.87 -10.61
N LEU A 57 -2.22 -12.40 -10.13
CA LEU A 57 -1.62 -12.02 -8.84
C LEU A 57 -1.20 -10.55 -8.78
N LEU A 58 -0.58 -10.02 -9.85
CA LEU A 58 -0.22 -8.60 -9.93
C LEU A 58 -1.46 -7.70 -9.88
N GLY A 59 -2.54 -8.13 -10.53
CA GLY A 59 -3.82 -7.43 -10.48
C GLY A 59 -4.38 -7.32 -9.06
N LYS A 60 -4.29 -8.40 -8.26
CA LYS A 60 -4.70 -8.37 -6.84
C LYS A 60 -3.85 -7.40 -6.02
N VAL A 61 -2.54 -7.34 -6.26
CA VAL A 61 -1.66 -6.40 -5.54
C VAL A 61 -2.00 -4.95 -5.89
N MET A 62 -2.18 -4.64 -7.18
CA MET A 62 -2.52 -3.28 -7.64
C MET A 62 -3.86 -2.83 -7.11
N ARG A 63 -4.88 -3.70 -7.16
CA ARG A 63 -6.20 -3.43 -6.57
C ARG A 63 -6.09 -3.17 -5.07
N GLY A 64 -5.28 -3.97 -4.36
CA GLY A 64 -5.08 -3.82 -2.92
C GLY A 64 -4.38 -2.52 -2.55
N GLY A 65 -3.39 -2.10 -3.36
CA GLY A 65 -2.72 -0.81 -3.20
C GLY A 65 -3.67 0.37 -3.40
N ILE A 66 -4.51 0.33 -4.44
CA ILE A 66 -5.50 1.39 -4.72
C ILE A 66 -6.54 1.48 -3.60
N ILE A 67 -7.05 0.33 -3.14
CA ILE A 67 -7.97 0.27 -2.00
C ILE A 67 -7.31 0.82 -0.73
N SER A 68 -6.04 0.50 -0.49
CA SER A 68 -5.27 1.07 0.64
C SER A 68 -5.19 2.58 0.56
N MET A 69 -4.91 3.14 -0.62
CA MET A 69 -4.86 4.58 -0.87
C MET A 69 -6.21 5.24 -0.56
N VAL A 70 -7.30 4.63 -1.03
CA VAL A 70 -8.69 5.06 -0.76
C VAL A 70 -8.98 5.05 0.75
N LEU A 71 -8.56 4.01 1.47
CA LEU A 71 -8.74 3.87 2.92
C LEU A 71 -7.92 4.89 3.75
N ILE A 72 -6.75 5.31 3.23
CA ILE A 72 -5.92 6.34 3.85
C ILE A 72 -6.55 7.72 3.67
N MET A 73 -7.00 8.05 2.45
CA MET A 73 -7.57 9.37 2.11
C MET A 73 -9.03 9.31 1.65
N PRO A 74 -9.96 8.74 2.44
CA PRO A 74 -11.33 8.49 2.00
C PRO A 74 -12.09 9.78 1.63
N ARG A 75 -11.85 10.85 2.38
CA ARG A 75 -12.47 12.17 2.14
C ARG A 75 -12.06 12.78 0.81
N MET A 76 -10.84 12.52 0.32
CA MET A 76 -10.40 13.05 -0.99
C MET A 76 -11.06 12.31 -2.14
N HIS A 77 -11.16 10.99 -2.05
CA HIS A 77 -11.81 10.18 -3.07
C HIS A 77 -13.33 10.40 -3.10
N ALA A 78 -13.94 10.57 -1.93
CA ALA A 78 -15.37 10.88 -1.83
C ALA A 78 -15.74 12.26 -2.38
N LYS A 79 -14.91 13.29 -2.13
CA LYS A 79 -15.12 14.62 -2.72
C LYS A 79 -15.08 14.61 -4.25
N ARG A 80 -14.42 13.62 -4.84
CA ARG A 80 -14.36 13.43 -6.30
C ARG A 80 -15.49 12.54 -6.84
N GLY A 81 -16.43 12.10 -5.97
CA GLY A 81 -17.50 11.18 -6.34
C GLY A 81 -17.03 9.77 -6.66
N LEU A 82 -15.77 9.43 -6.33
CA LEU A 82 -15.18 8.15 -6.71
C LEU A 82 -15.56 7.03 -5.75
N VAL A 83 -15.81 7.35 -4.48
CA VAL A 83 -16.06 6.35 -3.43
C VAL A 83 -17.10 6.88 -2.45
N ASP A 84 -18.00 6.00 -2.00
CA ASP A 84 -18.99 6.32 -0.98
C ASP A 84 -18.37 6.27 0.44
N ILE A 85 -18.54 7.35 1.20
CA ILE A 85 -18.06 7.45 2.59
C ILE A 85 -18.87 6.50 3.50
N GLU A 86 -20.14 6.25 3.19
CA GLU A 86 -20.97 5.35 3.98
C GLU A 86 -20.50 3.90 3.88
N GLU A 87 -20.12 3.43 2.69
CA GLU A 87 -19.50 2.10 2.53
C GLU A 87 -18.18 1.99 3.30
N LEU A 88 -17.33 3.02 3.19
CA LEU A 88 -16.07 3.08 3.94
C LEU A 88 -16.27 3.08 5.46
N ASN A 89 -17.35 3.68 5.96
CA ASN A 89 -17.68 3.69 7.38
C ASN A 89 -18.26 2.35 7.87
N ARG A 90 -18.92 1.58 6.99
CA ARG A 90 -19.38 0.22 7.29
C ARG A 90 -18.23 -0.78 7.33
N LEU A 91 -17.11 -0.46 6.69
CA LEU A 91 -15.95 -1.32 6.63
C LEU A 91 -15.32 -1.50 8.03
N PRO A 92 -15.09 -2.74 8.49
CA PRO A 92 -14.49 -2.97 9.79
C PRO A 92 -13.13 -2.28 9.90
N LYS A 93 -12.96 -1.46 10.96
CA LYS A 93 -11.72 -0.70 11.23
C LYS A 93 -10.46 -1.57 11.18
N ARG A 94 -10.60 -2.86 11.51
CA ARG A 94 -9.53 -3.86 11.42
C ARG A 94 -8.90 -3.93 10.02
N TYR A 95 -9.70 -3.97 8.96
CA TYR A 95 -9.17 -4.03 7.59
C TYR A 95 -8.50 -2.72 7.20
N ARG A 96 -9.06 -1.59 7.64
CA ARG A 96 -8.42 -0.29 7.46
C ARG A 96 -7.01 -0.29 8.03
N HIS A 97 -6.82 -0.69 9.28
CA HIS A 97 -5.50 -0.79 9.90
C HIS A 97 -4.59 -1.84 9.24
N LEU A 98 -5.16 -2.97 8.80
CA LEU A 98 -4.42 -4.05 8.16
C LEU A 98 -3.76 -3.62 6.84
N PHE A 99 -4.43 -2.75 6.07
CA PHE A 99 -3.88 -2.20 4.83
C PHE A 99 -3.04 -0.93 5.09
N MET A 100 -3.42 -0.09 6.06
CA MET A 100 -2.68 1.14 6.38
C MET A 100 -1.27 0.87 6.92
N GLY A 101 -1.13 -0.11 7.82
CA GLY A 101 0.13 -0.39 8.51
C GLY A 101 1.29 -0.72 7.55
N PRO A 102 1.14 -1.74 6.68
CA PRO A 102 2.16 -2.09 5.70
C PRO A 102 2.44 -0.95 4.72
N PHE A 103 1.42 -0.22 4.31
CA PHE A 103 1.58 0.90 3.38
C PHE A 103 2.42 2.03 3.99
N ILE A 104 2.10 2.44 5.22
CA ILE A 104 2.91 3.44 5.95
C ILE A 104 4.33 2.93 6.15
N ALA A 105 4.51 1.65 6.51
CA ALA A 105 5.83 1.06 6.69
C ALA A 105 6.67 1.12 5.41
N VAL A 106 6.11 0.80 4.24
CA VAL A 106 6.81 0.94 2.95
C VAL A 106 7.21 2.39 2.70
N PHE A 107 6.31 3.35 2.93
CA PHE A 107 6.61 4.77 2.74
C PHE A 107 7.75 5.26 3.64
N VAL A 108 7.74 4.86 4.92
CA VAL A 108 8.80 5.21 5.88
C VAL A 108 10.13 4.58 5.48
N LEU A 109 10.13 3.31 5.08
CA LEU A 109 11.35 2.61 4.65
C LEU A 109 11.92 3.19 3.36
N LEU A 110 11.07 3.55 2.39
CA LEU A 110 11.49 4.22 1.16
C LEU A 110 12.09 5.60 1.47
N PHE A 111 11.46 6.38 2.35
CA PHE A 111 11.99 7.67 2.77
C PHE A 111 13.36 7.53 3.44
N LEU A 112 13.52 6.52 4.30
CA LEU A 112 14.81 6.22 4.94
C LEU A 112 15.88 5.86 3.91
N LEU A 113 15.54 5.06 2.89
CA LEU A 113 16.47 4.69 1.82
C LEU A 113 16.91 5.92 1.01
N VAL A 114 15.96 6.78 0.62
CA VAL A 114 16.29 8.05 -0.07
C VAL A 114 17.14 8.96 0.82
N ALA A 115 16.85 9.04 2.11
CA ALA A 115 17.65 9.83 3.05
C ALA A 115 19.09 9.29 3.18
N LEU A 116 19.27 7.97 3.17
CA LEU A 116 20.60 7.34 3.19
C LEU A 116 21.37 7.61 1.90
N ASP A 117 20.72 7.49 0.73
CA ASP A 117 21.32 7.78 -0.58
C ASP A 117 21.75 9.26 -0.70
N VAL A 118 20.89 10.18 -0.25
CA VAL A 118 21.22 11.61 -0.18
C VAL A 118 22.36 11.85 0.82
N PHE A 119 22.35 11.19 1.98
CA PHE A 119 23.43 11.33 2.95
C PHE A 119 24.77 10.85 2.39
N GLU A 120 24.80 9.69 1.72
CA GLU A 120 26.01 9.19 1.07
C GLU A 120 26.51 10.14 -0.02
N LYS A 121 25.60 10.66 -0.85
CA LYS A 121 25.98 11.51 -2.00
C LYS A 121 26.45 12.92 -1.63
N TYR A 122 25.97 13.48 -0.52
CA TYR A 122 26.23 14.88 -0.15
C TYR A 122 27.19 15.04 1.05
N LEU A 123 27.42 14.00 1.85
CA LEU A 123 28.20 14.08 3.09
C LEU A 123 29.45 13.17 3.11
N LEU A 124 29.62 12.30 2.12
CA LEU A 124 30.82 11.49 1.86
C LEU A 124 31.44 11.87 0.51
#